data_AF-A0A958YTV4-F1
#
_entry.id   AF-A0A958YTV4-F1
#
_cell.length_a   1.000
_cell.length_b   1.000
_cell.length_c   1.000
_cell.angle_alpha   90.00
_cell.angle_beta   90.00
_cell.angle_gamma   90.00
#
_symmetry.space_group_name_H-M   'P 1'
#
loop_
_entity.id
_entity.type
_entity.pdbx_description
1 polymer ?
#
loop_
_entity_poly.entity_id
_entity_poly.type
_entity_poly.pdbx_seq_one_letter_code
_entity_poly.pdbx_strand_id
1 'polypeptide(L)'
;MLVTTFFGVFGLLYLLQNFNIPYSVTMLCYFGIGAILLLAIGFYFKEKELFLKGFSIAKTIQFFQSIPFQIKFKAVLFSVFRYVTFSGMFYGLLLFFGGNINFPETIPLIFAMYFLVSILPTLFIFDVVIRGGVAVWLFSFAGVPELIVLSTVLAMWLLNFVMPSLLGSFFVLTYQPTTK
;
A
#
# COMPACT_ATOMS: atom_id res chain seq x y z
N MET A 1 -1.39 7.04 1.03
CA MET A 1 -0.02 7.04 0.48
C MET A 1 0.97 7.69 1.41
N LEU A 2 0.89 8.99 1.77
CA LEU A 2 1.87 9.61 2.69
C LEU A 2 2.14 8.81 3.98
N VAL A 3 1.09 8.41 4.69
CA VAL A 3 1.18 7.57 5.90
C VAL A 3 1.85 6.22 5.60
N THR A 4 1.43 5.56 4.52
CA THR A 4 2.00 4.28 4.05
C THR A 4 3.48 4.40 3.71
N THR A 5 3.90 5.50 3.07
CA THR A 5 5.30 5.77 2.76
C THR A 5 6.10 6.03 4.04
N PHE A 6 5.57 6.82 4.97
CA PHE A 6 6.24 7.12 6.23
C PHE A 6 6.50 5.85 7.06
N PHE A 7 5.47 5.05 7.32
CA PHE A 7 5.63 3.78 8.06
C PHE A 7 6.37 2.72 7.23
N GLY A 8 6.18 2.71 5.92
CA GLY A 8 6.85 1.81 4.99
C GLY A 8 8.37 1.97 4.98
N VAL A 9 8.86 3.22 4.97
CA VAL A 9 10.29 3.51 5.08
C VAL A 9 10.84 2.98 6.40
N PHE A 10 10.12 3.15 7.51
CA PHE A 10 10.51 2.56 8.80
C PHE A 10 10.58 1.02 8.73
N GLY A 11 9.57 0.38 8.13
CA GLY A 11 9.55 -1.08 7.93
C GLY A 11 10.72 -1.59 7.09
N LEU A 12 11.02 -0.91 5.97
CA LEU A 12 12.15 -1.26 5.10
C LEU A 12 13.51 -1.06 5.80
N LEU A 13 13.69 0.02 6.54
CA LEU A 13 14.93 0.27 7.29
C LEU A 13 15.19 -0.82 8.32
N TYR A 14 14.16 -1.21 9.09
CA TYR A 14 14.25 -2.32 10.02
C TYR A 14 14.64 -3.62 9.31
N LEU A 15 14.03 -3.87 8.15
CA LEU A 15 14.23 -5.10 7.40
C LEU A 15 15.66 -5.21 6.87
N LEU A 16 16.22 -4.11 6.35
CA LEU A 16 17.62 -4.04 5.89
C LEU A 16 18.65 -4.18 7.01
N GLN A 17 18.30 -3.81 8.24
CA GLN A 17 19.20 -3.90 9.40
C GLN A 17 19.18 -5.26 10.08
N ASN A 18 18.01 -5.89 10.16
CA ASN A 18 17.80 -7.10 10.98
C ASN A 18 17.78 -8.39 10.14
N PHE A 19 17.36 -8.30 8.87
CA PHE A 19 17.41 -9.43 7.96
C PHE A 19 18.59 -9.22 7.01
N ASN A 20 19.50 -10.19 6.96
CA ASN A 20 20.61 -10.23 6.01
C ASN A 20 20.10 -10.49 4.59
N ILE A 21 19.28 -9.58 4.05
CA ILE A 21 18.83 -9.68 2.68
C ILE A 21 20.07 -9.57 1.80
N PRO A 22 20.34 -10.54 0.91
CA PRO A 22 21.35 -10.39 -0.11
C PRO A 22 20.85 -9.34 -1.12
N TYR A 23 21.12 -8.06 -0.87
CA TYR A 23 20.86 -7.02 -1.85
C TYR A 23 22.10 -6.81 -2.71
N SER A 24 21.94 -6.96 -4.02
CA SER A 24 22.98 -6.55 -4.97
C SER A 24 22.92 -5.02 -5.08
N VAL A 25 24.03 -4.35 -4.75
CA VAL A 25 24.20 -2.89 -4.97
C VAL A 25 23.87 -2.53 -6.43
N THR A 26 24.25 -3.40 -7.36
CA THR A 26 23.97 -3.26 -8.80
C THR A 26 22.48 -3.24 -9.10
N MET A 27 21.68 -4.13 -8.48
CA MET A 27 20.23 -4.17 -8.66
C MET A 27 19.54 -2.92 -8.08
N LEU A 28 20.02 -2.43 -6.94
CA LEU A 28 19.53 -1.21 -6.32
C LEU A 28 19.84 0.02 -7.19
N CYS A 29 21.03 0.06 -7.79
CA CYS A 29 21.41 1.07 -8.77
C CYS A 29 20.53 1.02 -10.03
N TYR A 30 20.22 -0.16 -10.58
CA TYR A 30 19.31 -0.27 -11.73
C TYR A 30 17.89 0.22 -11.41
N PHE A 31 17.35 -0.11 -10.23
CA PHE A 31 16.07 0.44 -9.78
C PHE A 31 16.12 1.96 -9.59
N GLY A 32 17.20 2.48 -8.99
CA GLY A 32 17.43 3.91 -8.84
C GLY A 32 17.50 4.63 -10.18
N ILE A 33 18.26 4.08 -11.14
CA ILE A 33 18.38 4.62 -12.51
C ILE A 33 17.02 4.56 -13.23
N GLY A 34 16.26 3.47 -13.09
CA GLY A 34 14.92 3.35 -13.66
C GLY A 34 13.93 4.38 -13.09
N ALA A 35 13.96 4.60 -11.77
CA ALA A 35 13.15 5.62 -11.12
C ALA A 35 13.56 7.05 -11.55
N ILE A 36 14.87 7.34 -11.64
CA ILE A 36 15.39 8.61 -12.13
C ILE A 36 15.01 8.82 -13.60
N LEU A 37 15.08 7.80 -14.44
CA LEU A 37 14.65 7.86 -15.84
C LEU A 37 13.14 8.11 -15.94
N LEU A 38 12.31 7.44 -15.13
CA LEU A 38 10.86 7.70 -15.10
C LEU A 38 10.55 9.13 -14.64
N LEU A 39 11.26 9.64 -13.63
CA LEU A 39 11.14 11.02 -13.17
C LEU A 39 11.64 12.02 -14.23
N ALA A 40 12.75 11.71 -14.91
CA ALA A 40 13.34 12.53 -15.96
C ALA A 40 12.46 12.55 -17.22
N ILE A 41 11.83 11.41 -17.57
CA ILE A 41 10.79 11.34 -18.60
C ILE A 41 9.60 12.19 -18.17
N GLY A 42 9.08 12.01 -16.96
CA GLY A 42 8.00 12.85 -16.42
C GLY A 42 8.32 14.35 -16.41
N PHE A 43 9.59 14.71 -16.18
CA PHE A 43 10.06 16.10 -16.18
C PHE A 43 10.35 16.64 -17.59
N TYR A 44 10.89 15.84 -18.50
CA TYR A 44 11.13 16.20 -19.90
C TYR A 44 9.82 16.40 -20.66
N PHE A 45 8.81 15.59 -20.36
CA PHE A 45 7.45 15.73 -20.85
C PHE A 45 6.61 16.73 -20.03
N LYS A 46 7.21 17.48 -19.09
CA LYS A 46 6.53 18.55 -18.35
C LYS A 46 6.18 19.75 -19.24
N GLU A 47 6.98 20.01 -20.28
CA GLU A 47 6.79 21.14 -21.22
C GLU A 47 6.01 20.76 -22.47
N LYS A 48 6.10 19.51 -22.92
CA LYS A 48 5.26 19.00 -24.02
C LYS A 48 3.98 18.46 -23.40
N GLU A 49 2.85 19.11 -23.66
CA GLU A 49 1.49 18.80 -23.19
C GLU A 49 0.99 17.37 -23.51
N LEU A 50 1.74 16.34 -23.16
CA LEU A 50 1.32 14.95 -23.27
C LEU A 50 0.64 14.61 -21.95
N PHE A 51 -0.61 15.06 -21.81
CA PHE A 51 -1.76 14.14 -21.82
C PHE A 51 -3.10 14.78 -21.41
N LEU A 52 -3.15 15.99 -20.86
CA LEU A 52 -4.44 16.66 -20.56
C LEU A 52 -4.29 18.19 -20.59
N LYS A 53 -4.84 18.83 -21.63
CA LYS A 53 -5.15 20.28 -21.64
C LYS A 53 -5.85 20.66 -20.33
N GLY A 54 -5.13 21.26 -19.37
CA GLY A 54 -5.73 21.82 -18.15
C GLY A 54 -4.95 21.68 -16.83
N PHE A 55 -4.03 20.72 -16.70
CA PHE A 55 -3.29 20.49 -15.43
C PHE A 55 -1.99 21.31 -15.35
N SER A 56 -2.09 22.57 -14.93
CA SER A 56 -0.92 23.33 -14.48
C SER A 56 -0.56 22.89 -13.06
N ILE A 57 0.70 22.46 -12.84
CA ILE A 57 1.23 22.11 -11.50
C ILE A 57 0.99 23.25 -10.50
N ALA A 58 1.07 24.51 -10.95
CA ALA A 58 0.76 25.68 -10.15
C ALA A 58 -0.70 25.70 -9.67
N LYS A 59 -1.66 25.34 -10.55
CA LYS A 59 -3.09 25.22 -10.19
C LYS A 59 -3.31 24.10 -9.17
N THR A 60 -2.61 22.98 -9.30
CA THR A 60 -2.70 21.86 -8.34
C THR A 60 -2.17 22.27 -6.95
N ILE A 61 -1.03 22.97 -6.89
CA ILE A 61 -0.47 23.48 -5.63
C ILE A 61 -1.42 24.50 -5.01
N GLN A 62 -1.95 25.44 -5.81
CA GLN A 62 -2.90 26.45 -5.33
C GLN A 62 -4.19 25.81 -4.80
N PHE A 63 -4.70 24.78 -5.46
CA PHE A 63 -5.83 23.99 -4.97
C PHE A 63 -5.51 23.32 -3.63
N PHE A 64 -4.36 22.66 -3.50
CA PHE A 64 -3.95 22.07 -2.23
C PHE A 64 -3.80 23.12 -1.12
N GLN A 65 -3.32 24.32 -1.44
CA GLN A 65 -3.22 25.43 -0.48
C GLN A 65 -4.61 25.94 -0.06
N SER A 66 -5.59 25.96 -0.97
CA SER A 66 -6.97 26.39 -0.66
C SER A 66 -7.72 25.45 0.30
N ILE A 67 -7.27 24.21 0.48
CA ILE A 67 -7.91 23.26 1.40
C ILE A 67 -7.62 23.67 2.86
N PRO A 68 -8.66 23.82 3.71
CA PRO A 68 -8.51 24.16 5.12
C PRO A 68 -7.62 23.18 5.89
N PHE A 69 -6.79 23.71 6.81
CA PHE A 69 -5.89 22.90 7.62
C PHE A 69 -6.61 21.81 8.44
N GLN A 70 -7.80 22.13 8.98
CA GLN A 70 -8.60 21.18 9.75
C GLN A 70 -8.96 19.91 8.95
N ILE A 71 -9.26 20.06 7.65
CA ILE A 71 -9.57 18.93 6.77
C ILE A 71 -8.31 18.10 6.52
N LYS A 72 -7.19 18.76 6.22
CA LYS A 72 -5.89 18.09 6.03
C LYS A 72 -5.50 17.27 7.26
N PHE A 73 -5.62 17.86 8.45
CA PHE A 73 -5.29 17.21 9.71
C PHE A 73 -6.19 16.01 9.98
N LYS A 74 -7.51 16.15 9.85
CA LYS A 74 -8.47 15.04 9.99
C LYS A 74 -8.17 13.92 8.99
N ALA A 75 -7.84 14.24 7.74
CA ALA A 75 -7.51 13.25 6.72
C ALA A 75 -6.25 12.45 7.07
N VAL A 76 -5.21 13.11 7.59
CA VAL A 76 -3.99 12.43 8.09
C VAL A 76 -4.35 11.54 9.29
N LEU A 77 -5.13 12.03 10.25
CA LEU A 77 -5.54 11.27 11.43
C LEU A 77 -6.32 10.00 11.05
N PHE A 78 -7.32 10.11 10.18
CA PHE A 78 -8.07 8.96 9.69
C PHE A 78 -7.19 7.99 8.89
N SER A 79 -6.22 8.51 8.15
CA SER A 79 -5.27 7.67 7.41
C SER A 79 -4.35 6.89 8.34
N VAL A 80 -3.87 7.50 9.44
CA VAL A 80 -3.08 6.81 10.47
C VAL A 80 -3.92 5.77 11.18
N PHE A 81 -5.14 6.11 11.61
CA PHE A 81 -6.03 5.17 12.27
C PHE A 81 -6.32 3.95 11.39
N ARG A 82 -6.69 4.19 10.12
CA ARG A 82 -6.88 3.14 9.12
C ARG A 82 -5.64 2.25 8.97
N TYR A 83 -4.46 2.86 8.96
CA TYR A 83 -3.21 2.11 8.79
C TYR A 83 -2.91 1.21 9.99
N VAL A 84 -3.11 1.73 11.20
CA VAL A 84 -2.94 0.98 12.46
C VAL A 84 -3.96 -0.16 12.56
N THR A 85 -5.23 0.09 12.24
CA THR A 85 -6.26 -0.96 12.30
C THR A 85 -5.97 -2.09 11.32
N PHE A 86 -5.61 -1.78 10.06
CA PHE A 86 -5.25 -2.82 9.10
C PHE A 86 -3.97 -3.57 9.45
N SER A 87 -3.00 -2.89 10.08
CA SER A 87 -1.77 -3.56 10.53
C SER A 87 -2.06 -4.49 11.72
N GLY A 88 -2.85 -4.03 12.68
CA GLY A 88 -3.28 -4.84 13.83
C GLY A 88 -4.15 -6.03 13.41
N MET A 89 -5.05 -5.84 12.44
CA MET A 89 -5.88 -6.92 11.91
C MET A 89 -5.04 -7.98 11.19
N PHE A 90 -4.04 -7.56 10.39
CA PHE A 90 -3.11 -8.48 9.74
C PHE A 90 -2.34 -9.30 10.77
N TYR A 91 -1.79 -8.64 11.79
CA TYR A 91 -1.08 -9.32 12.89
C TYR A 91 -1.98 -10.30 13.64
N GLY A 92 -3.20 -9.90 13.99
CA GLY A 92 -4.17 -10.76 14.67
C GLY A 92 -4.54 -11.99 13.84
N LEU A 93 -4.72 -11.83 12.53
CA LEU A 93 -4.97 -12.95 11.63
C LEU A 93 -3.74 -13.85 11.47
N LEU A 94 -2.54 -13.29 11.46
CA LEU A 94 -1.30 -14.06 11.43
C LEU A 94 -1.20 -14.98 12.66
N LEU A 95 -1.46 -14.44 13.86
CA LEU A 95 -1.53 -15.22 15.09
C LEU A 95 -2.64 -16.27 15.05
N PHE A 96 -3.83 -15.90 14.53
CA PHE A 96 -4.97 -16.81 14.40
C PHE A 96 -4.65 -18.04 13.54
N PHE A 97 -3.93 -17.86 12.44
CA PHE A 97 -3.48 -18.96 11.57
C PHE A 97 -2.22 -19.68 12.09
N GLY A 98 -1.72 -19.33 13.29
CA GLY A 98 -0.61 -20.02 13.95
C GLY A 98 0.78 -19.45 13.65
N GLY A 99 0.88 -18.23 13.11
CA GLY A 99 2.15 -17.54 12.89
C GLY A 99 2.78 -17.11 14.22
N ASN A 100 3.75 -17.87 14.71
CA ASN A 100 4.41 -17.61 15.99
C ASN A 100 5.59 -16.63 15.82
N ILE A 101 5.29 -15.33 15.64
CA ILE A 101 6.30 -14.27 15.60
C ILE A 101 5.97 -13.17 16.61
N ASN A 102 6.99 -12.61 17.23
CA ASN A 102 6.86 -11.48 18.13
C ASN A 102 6.35 -10.22 17.41
N PHE A 103 5.57 -9.41 18.14
CA PHE A 103 5.05 -8.14 17.64
C PHE A 103 6.13 -7.17 17.09
N PRO A 104 7.28 -6.96 17.75
CA PRO A 104 8.29 -6.00 17.28
C PRO A 104 8.96 -6.41 15.97
N GLU A 105 9.03 -7.71 15.69
CA GLU A 105 9.57 -8.26 14.43
C GLU A 105 8.52 -8.21 13.31
N THR A 106 7.26 -8.48 13.65
CA THR A 106 6.16 -8.59 12.68
C THR A 106 5.70 -7.24 12.14
N ILE A 107 5.59 -6.22 12.99
CA ILE A 107 5.04 -4.93 12.60
C ILE A 107 5.85 -4.24 11.48
N PRO A 108 7.19 -4.19 11.56
CA PRO A 108 8.00 -3.65 10.47
C PRO A 108 7.82 -4.42 9.14
N LEU A 109 7.68 -5.76 9.19
CA LEU A 109 7.39 -6.59 8.01
C LEU A 109 6.05 -6.23 7.37
N ILE A 110 4.99 -6.06 8.18
CA ILE A 110 3.67 -5.61 7.71
C ILE A 110 3.78 -4.22 7.06
N PHE A 111 4.55 -3.31 7.65
CA PHE A 111 4.72 -1.97 7.11
C PHE A 111 5.46 -1.97 5.77
N ALA A 112 6.54 -2.74 5.67
CA ALA A 112 7.25 -2.95 4.41
C ALA A 112 6.32 -3.56 3.34
N MET A 113 5.52 -4.57 3.71
CA MET A 113 4.55 -5.20 2.82
C MET A 113 3.56 -4.21 2.24
N TYR A 114 2.90 -3.41 3.09
CA TYR A 114 1.93 -2.42 2.62
C TYR A 114 2.55 -1.36 1.73
N PHE A 115 3.78 -0.96 2.01
CA PHE A 115 4.50 -0.02 1.17
C PHE A 115 4.83 -0.62 -0.20
N LEU A 116 5.43 -1.81 -0.25
CA LEU A 116 5.79 -2.48 -1.51
C LEU A 116 4.56 -2.73 -2.39
N VAL A 117 3.47 -3.22 -1.80
CA VAL A 117 2.22 -3.44 -2.53
C VAL A 117 1.64 -2.13 -3.06
N SER A 118 1.79 -1.01 -2.33
CA SER A 118 1.22 0.28 -2.76
C SER A 118 1.90 0.91 -3.99
N ILE A 119 3.11 0.46 -4.32
CA ILE A 119 3.85 0.93 -5.50
C ILE A 119 3.38 0.22 -6.77
N LEU A 120 2.91 -1.02 -6.65
CA LEU A 120 2.54 -1.84 -7.79
C LEU A 120 1.19 -1.38 -8.35
N PRO A 121 1.08 -1.07 -9.64
CA PRO A 121 -0.21 -0.83 -10.27
C PRO A 121 -0.95 -2.16 -10.38
N THR A 122 -2.01 -2.34 -9.60
CA THR A 122 -2.76 -3.61 -9.54
C THR A 122 -4.18 -3.44 -10.11
N LEU A 123 -4.60 -4.38 -10.95
CA LEU A 123 -6.03 -4.60 -11.20
C LEU A 123 -6.61 -5.37 -10.01
N PHE A 124 -7.87 -5.09 -9.66
CA PHE A 124 -8.50 -5.61 -8.44
C PHE A 124 -8.46 -7.14 -8.31
N ILE A 125 -8.55 -7.89 -9.42
CA ILE A 125 -8.52 -9.37 -9.44
C ILE A 125 -7.12 -9.88 -9.06
N PHE A 126 -6.06 -9.16 -9.44
CA PHE A 126 -4.68 -9.54 -9.16
C PHE A 126 -4.17 -8.99 -7.81
N ASP A 127 -4.93 -8.11 -7.15
CA ASP A 127 -4.52 -7.47 -5.91
C ASP A 127 -4.20 -8.49 -4.80
N VAL A 128 -5.04 -9.52 -4.65
CA VAL A 128 -4.82 -10.59 -3.65
C VAL A 128 -3.57 -11.42 -3.95
N VAL A 129 -3.32 -11.73 -5.22
CA VAL A 129 -2.17 -12.53 -5.65
C VAL A 129 -0.87 -11.76 -5.44
N ILE A 130 -0.86 -10.48 -5.81
CA ILE A 130 0.31 -9.61 -5.66
C ILE A 130 0.61 -9.38 -4.17
N ARG A 131 -0.40 -9.11 -3.35
CA ARG A 131 -0.25 -9.04 -1.88
C ARG A 131 0.29 -10.35 -1.31
N GLY A 132 -0.24 -11.49 -1.76
CA GLY A 132 0.18 -12.81 -1.33
C GLY A 132 1.65 -13.05 -1.63
N GLY A 133 2.10 -12.79 -2.86
CA GLY A 133 3.50 -12.96 -3.26
C GLY A 133 4.46 -12.07 -2.48
N VAL A 134 4.15 -10.78 -2.33
CA VAL A 134 4.98 -9.85 -1.55
C VAL A 134 5.03 -10.24 -0.07
N ALA A 135 3.89 -10.64 0.50
CA ALA A 135 3.82 -11.09 1.89
C ALA A 135 4.64 -12.36 2.10
N VAL A 136 4.46 -13.40 1.28
CA VAL A 136 5.22 -14.65 1.38
C VAL A 136 6.71 -14.38 1.31
N TRP A 137 7.15 -13.56 0.36
CA TRP A 137 8.56 -13.18 0.25
C TRP A 137 9.08 -12.49 1.52
N LEU A 138 8.39 -11.47 2.04
CA LEU A 138 8.82 -10.77 3.26
C LEU A 138 8.82 -11.66 4.50
N PHE A 139 7.74 -12.40 4.73
CA PHE A 139 7.58 -13.22 5.92
C PHE A 139 8.43 -14.50 5.90
N SER A 140 8.92 -14.92 4.73
CA SER A 140 9.92 -15.99 4.63
C SER A 140 11.21 -15.65 5.38
N PHE A 141 11.62 -14.37 5.42
CA PHE A 141 12.79 -13.93 6.19
C PHE A 141 12.60 -14.11 7.70
N ALA A 142 11.35 -14.05 8.17
CA ALA A 142 10.98 -14.32 9.57
C ALA A 142 10.61 -15.79 9.82
N GLY A 143 10.82 -16.68 8.84
CA GLY A 143 10.57 -18.12 8.99
C GLY A 143 9.09 -18.50 9.08
N VAL A 144 8.16 -17.64 8.65
CA VAL A 144 6.73 -17.98 8.66
C VAL A 144 6.39 -18.94 7.52
N PRO A 145 5.68 -20.04 7.80
CA PRO A 145 5.16 -20.91 6.76
C PRO A 145 4.28 -20.16 5.76
N GLU A 146 4.50 -20.40 4.46
CA GLU A 146 3.81 -19.71 3.37
C GLU A 146 2.28 -19.85 3.46
N LEU A 147 1.80 -21.04 3.85
CA LEU A 147 0.37 -21.31 3.98
C LEU A 147 -0.30 -20.36 4.98
N ILE A 148 0.36 -20.08 6.11
CA ILE A 148 -0.14 -19.15 7.13
C ILE A 148 -0.26 -17.75 6.53
N VAL A 149 0.79 -17.28 5.86
CA VAL A 149 0.83 -15.95 5.25
C VAL A 149 -0.23 -15.79 4.16
N LEU A 150 -0.37 -16.78 3.29
CA LEU A 150 -1.38 -16.78 2.22
C LEU A 150 -2.80 -16.79 2.80
N SER A 151 -3.06 -17.59 3.84
CA SER A 151 -4.35 -17.59 4.55
C SER A 151 -4.64 -16.23 5.20
N THR A 152 -3.65 -15.60 5.83
CA THR A 152 -3.78 -14.25 6.40
C THR A 152 -4.13 -13.23 5.32
N VAL A 153 -3.42 -13.22 4.19
CA VAL A 153 -3.67 -12.28 3.08
C VAL A 153 -5.05 -12.49 2.47
N LEU A 154 -5.45 -13.75 2.23
CA LEU A 154 -6.76 -14.09 1.70
C LEU A 154 -7.88 -13.62 2.64
N ALA A 155 -7.76 -13.91 3.94
CA ALA A 155 -8.73 -13.50 4.95
C ALA A 155 -8.83 -11.97 5.04
N MET A 156 -7.69 -11.27 5.05
CA MET A 156 -7.64 -9.81 5.00
C MET A 156 -8.36 -9.25 3.77
N TRP A 157 -8.14 -9.84 2.60
CA TRP A 157 -8.76 -9.40 1.35
C TRP A 157 -10.27 -9.67 1.34
N LEU A 158 -10.71 -10.85 1.80
CA LEU A 158 -12.13 -11.18 1.91
C LEU A 158 -12.86 -10.20 2.84
N LEU A 159 -12.31 -9.96 4.03
CA LEU A 159 -12.95 -9.14 5.05
C LEU A 159 -12.93 -7.64 4.69
N ASN A 160 -11.83 -7.14 4.12
CA ASN A 160 -11.66 -5.69 3.90
C ASN A 160 -12.03 -5.22 2.50
N PHE A 161 -12.11 -6.11 1.51
CA PHE A 161 -12.41 -5.76 0.14
C PHE A 161 -13.67 -6.46 -0.37
N VAL A 162 -13.75 -7.80 -0.28
CA VAL A 162 -14.88 -8.54 -0.85
C VAL A 162 -16.18 -8.28 -0.09
N MET A 163 -16.17 -8.40 1.24
CA MET A 163 -17.38 -8.18 2.05
C MET A 163 -17.97 -6.77 1.85
N PRO A 164 -17.20 -5.67 1.94
CA PRO A 164 -17.72 -4.33 1.68
C PRO A 164 -18.21 -4.14 0.24
N SER A 165 -17.52 -4.73 -0.76
CA SER A 165 -17.91 -4.58 -2.17
C SER A 165 -19.20 -5.34 -2.50
N LEU A 166 -19.44 -6.51 -1.90
CA LEU A 166 -20.70 -7.24 -2.04
C LEU A 166 -21.87 -6.44 -1.46
N LEU A 167 -21.71 -5.91 -0.24
CA LEU A 167 -22.73 -5.06 0.38
C LEU A 167 -22.99 -3.80 -0.45
N GLY A 168 -21.94 -3.12 -0.91
CA GLY A 168 -22.07 -1.95 -1.78
C GLY A 168 -22.77 -2.27 -3.10
N SER A 169 -22.46 -3.42 -3.71
CA SER A 169 -23.08 -3.87 -4.96
C SER A 169 -24.56 -4.14 -4.78
N PHE A 170 -24.97 -4.74 -3.66
CA PHE A 170 -26.38 -4.92 -3.32
C PHE A 170 -27.14 -3.58 -3.26
N PHE A 171 -26.58 -2.56 -2.60
CA PHE A 171 -27.16 -1.22 -2.56
C PHE A 171 -27.27 -0.59 -3.96
N VAL A 172 -26.25 -0.74 -4.80
CA VAL A 172 -26.28 -0.21 -6.18
C VAL A 172 -27.35 -0.88 -7.03
N LEU A 173 -27.48 -2.21 -6.96
CA LEU A 173 -28.46 -2.97 -7.75
C LEU A 173 -29.91 -2.72 -7.32
N THR A 174 -30.11 -2.39 -6.04
CA THR A 174 -31.44 -2.07 -5.49
C THR A 174 -31.80 -0.59 -5.61
N TYR A 175 -30.84 0.27 -5.98
CA TYR A 175 -31.07 1.71 -6.11
C TYR A 175 -31.95 2.00 -7.33
N GLN A 176 -33.18 2.44 -7.09
CA GLN A 176 -34.04 2.99 -8.12
C GLN A 176 -33.78 4.50 -8.22
N PRO A 177 -33.23 5.01 -9.34
CA PRO A 177 -33.08 6.44 -9.51
C PRO A 177 -34.46 7.08 -9.56
N THR A 178 -34.72 8.04 -8.67
CA THR A 178 -35.88 8.92 -8.77
C THR A 178 -35.70 9.80 -10.01
N THR A 179 -36.17 9.32 -11.15
CA THR A 179 -36.38 10.17 -12.33
C THR A 179 -37.39 11.25 -11.97
N LYS A 180 -36.93 12.49 -11.86
CA LYS A 180 -37.76 13.69 -11.95
C LYS A 180 -37.83 14.15 -13.40
#